data_AF-A0A429UGK5-F1
#
_entry.id   AF-A0A429UGK5-F1
#
_cell.length_a   1.000
_cell.length_b   1.000
_cell.length_c   1.000
_cell.angle_alpha   90.00
_cell.angle_beta   90.00
_cell.angle_gamma   90.00
#
_symmetry.space_group_name_H-M   'P 1'
#
loop_
_entity.id
_entity.type
_entity.pdbx_description
1 polymer ?
#
loop_
_entity_poly.entity_id
_entity_poly.type
_entity_poly.pdbx_seq_one_letter_code
_entity_poly.pdbx_strand_id
1 'polypeptide(L)'
;MATIIDRNPSPPATHVFVIGVGQYRHLPGGSKKPTGDTLGMQQIDMPPRSVRSFVDWLVADYRNEDAPLGSIELLASSSPGPFQYRVPGGTAKTVEAATTPRVMDAFERWYEKCNKHVNNVAIFYFCGHGVNRGVNSYLLLEDWGAHANNPMHESIDLLRFQAGMKQCRAQTQFFISDACRVAPWAIMTSESQLGQPLIVPDSSKSRKNQNSTIVYAAGEGLSAFGEKSKQTYFTRAFIAALEGAAAERDVDRNGWRVNSWNLVEVTSKLLQWRLGGIQSASLGGDSRNTLFTMLHKTPMVPVDVKCEPPAASRFAALTLACPHYSFGRSPELGTWELTAPICNDYLLAATFRANRYRSFDLEVGVTPPLQIFTVTAQ
;
A
#
# COMPACT_ATOMS: atom_id res chain seq x y z
N MET A 1 1.69 16.32 15.94
CA MET A 1 2.35 16.92 14.76
C MET A 1 2.16 16.00 13.57
N ALA A 2 1.89 16.56 12.39
CA ALA A 2 1.74 15.80 11.16
C ALA A 2 3.09 15.59 10.43
N THR A 3 3.97 16.60 10.37
CA THR A 3 5.25 16.49 9.66
C THR A 3 6.27 15.65 10.44
N ILE A 4 6.37 14.35 10.17
CA ILE A 4 7.30 13.47 10.88
C ILE A 4 8.72 13.49 10.30
N ILE A 5 8.87 13.86 9.03
CA ILE A 5 10.14 14.03 8.34
C ILE A 5 10.11 15.31 7.54
N ASP A 6 11.15 16.11 7.70
CA ASP A 6 11.47 17.24 6.82
C ASP A 6 12.99 17.31 6.66
N ARG A 7 13.49 16.77 5.55
CA ARG A 7 14.93 16.76 5.23
C ARG A 7 15.36 18.03 4.49
N ASN A 8 14.40 18.86 4.07
CA ASN A 8 14.60 20.07 3.26
C ASN A 8 15.68 19.92 2.17
N PRO A 9 15.63 18.87 1.31
CA PRO A 9 16.60 18.72 0.24
C PRO A 9 16.45 19.85 -0.80
N SER A 10 17.54 20.15 -1.52
CA SER A 10 17.44 20.95 -2.74
C SER A 10 16.44 20.29 -3.70
N PRO A 11 15.48 21.04 -4.28
CA PRO A 11 14.57 20.48 -5.28
C PRO A 11 15.34 19.95 -6.49
N PRO A 12 14.85 18.91 -7.17
CA PRO A 12 13.61 18.16 -6.92
C PRO A 12 13.63 17.22 -5.71
N ALA A 13 12.45 16.92 -5.16
CA ALA A 13 12.27 15.98 -4.04
C ALA A 13 10.91 15.26 -4.07
N THR A 14 10.84 14.12 -3.39
CA THR A 14 9.60 13.38 -3.14
C THR A 14 8.96 13.81 -1.83
N HIS A 15 7.69 14.20 -1.88
CA HIS A 15 6.90 14.62 -0.72
C HIS A 15 5.71 13.68 -0.55
N VAL A 16 5.58 13.10 0.64
CA VAL A 16 4.58 12.08 0.93
C VAL A 16 3.54 12.61 1.93
N PHE A 17 2.27 12.32 1.66
CA PHE A 17 1.15 12.58 2.55
C PHE A 17 0.42 11.27 2.86
N VAL A 18 0.44 10.86 4.12
CA VAL A 18 -0.04 9.55 4.59
C VAL A 18 -1.15 9.74 5.62
N ILE A 19 -2.30 9.09 5.39
CA ILE A 19 -3.46 9.12 6.28
C ILE A 19 -3.88 7.68 6.64
N GLY A 20 -4.00 7.38 7.94
CA GLY A 20 -4.45 6.07 8.43
C GLY A 20 -5.59 6.22 9.44
N VAL A 21 -6.80 5.81 9.07
CA VAL A 21 -7.98 5.99 9.93
C VAL A 21 -8.46 4.64 10.46
N GLY A 22 -8.06 4.29 11.67
CA GLY A 22 -8.55 3.11 12.37
C GLY A 22 -9.64 3.38 13.40
N GLN A 23 -9.66 4.60 13.94
CA GLN A 23 -10.65 5.07 14.88
C GLN A 23 -11.51 6.18 14.27
N TYR A 24 -12.81 5.98 14.32
CA TYR A 24 -13.84 6.90 13.87
C TYR A 24 -14.66 7.38 15.07
N ARG A 25 -14.89 8.69 15.17
CA ARG A 25 -15.57 9.31 16.32
C ARG A 25 -17.02 8.93 16.41
N HIS A 26 -17.71 8.84 15.26
CA HIS A 26 -19.16 8.68 15.18
C HIS A 26 -19.60 7.29 14.71
N LEU A 27 -18.68 6.33 14.57
CA LEU A 27 -19.02 4.91 14.40
C LEU A 27 -19.24 4.24 15.76
N PRO A 28 -19.89 3.06 15.82
CA PRO A 28 -20.00 2.28 17.05
C PRO A 28 -18.62 2.02 17.67
N GLY A 29 -18.53 2.11 19.00
CA GLY A 29 -17.24 2.09 19.72
C GLY A 29 -16.43 3.39 19.62
N GLY A 30 -16.99 4.44 19.01
CA GLY A 30 -16.42 5.78 18.91
C GLY A 30 -16.59 6.62 20.18
N SER A 31 -15.88 7.76 20.22
CA SER A 31 -15.94 8.71 21.34
C SER A 31 -17.14 9.65 21.30
N LYS A 32 -17.91 9.66 20.20
CA LYS A 32 -19.10 10.47 19.99
C LYS A 32 -20.26 9.57 19.57
N LYS A 33 -21.48 10.06 19.81
CA LYS A 33 -22.68 9.36 19.32
C LYS A 33 -22.71 9.42 17.78
N PRO A 34 -23.13 8.33 17.11
CA PRO A 34 -23.47 8.38 15.70
C PRO A 34 -24.55 9.44 15.46
N THR A 35 -24.37 10.27 14.44
CA THR A 35 -25.35 11.32 14.10
C THR A 35 -26.31 10.92 12.97
N GLY A 36 -26.14 9.71 12.42
CA GLY A 36 -26.96 9.16 11.35
C GLY A 36 -26.65 7.69 11.08
N ASP A 37 -27.03 7.20 9.90
CA ASP A 37 -26.70 5.84 9.46
C ASP A 37 -25.18 5.68 9.29
N THR A 38 -24.65 4.64 9.92
CA THR A 38 -23.23 4.30 9.93
C THR A 38 -22.85 3.40 8.74
N LEU A 39 -23.81 3.06 7.87
CA LEU A 39 -23.66 2.13 6.76
C LEU A 39 -23.17 0.73 7.22
N GLY A 40 -23.46 0.38 8.48
CA GLY A 40 -22.99 -0.85 9.12
C GLY A 40 -21.50 -0.88 9.46
N MET A 41 -20.77 0.23 9.32
CA MET A 41 -19.33 0.28 9.55
C MET A 41 -18.97 0.23 11.04
N GLN A 42 -17.80 -0.34 11.34
CA GLN A 42 -17.25 -0.51 12.68
C GLN A 42 -15.84 0.11 12.76
N GLN A 43 -15.23 0.13 13.94
CA GLN A 43 -13.81 0.46 14.06
C GLN A 43 -12.92 -0.59 13.37
N ILE A 44 -11.77 -0.17 12.84
CA ILE A 44 -10.81 -1.07 12.15
C ILE A 44 -9.39 -0.81 12.66
N ASP A 45 -8.68 -1.83 13.14
CA ASP A 45 -7.36 -1.65 13.78
C ASP A 45 -6.18 -1.71 12.81
N MET A 46 -6.43 -2.11 11.56
CA MET A 46 -5.42 -2.34 10.52
C MET A 46 -4.81 -1.04 9.95
N PRO A 47 -5.57 0.06 9.71
CA PRO A 47 -5.00 1.22 9.01
C PRO A 47 -3.81 1.91 9.70
N PRO A 48 -3.80 2.12 11.03
CA PRO A 48 -2.62 2.66 11.72
C PRO A 48 -1.37 1.77 11.57
N ARG A 49 -1.56 0.45 11.42
CA ARG A 49 -0.47 -0.50 11.19
C ARG A 49 0.02 -0.43 9.75
N SER A 50 -0.90 -0.36 8.79
CA SER A 50 -0.57 -0.20 7.37
C SER A 50 0.23 1.08 7.10
N VAL A 51 -0.20 2.24 7.63
CA VAL A 51 0.56 3.48 7.46
C VAL A 51 1.92 3.43 8.13
N ARG A 52 2.05 2.76 9.29
CA ARG A 52 3.35 2.55 9.93
C ARG A 52 4.30 1.83 8.99
N SER A 53 3.90 0.67 8.49
CA SER A 53 4.77 -0.16 7.64
C SER A 53 5.14 0.57 6.35
N PHE A 54 4.20 1.29 5.74
CA PHE A 54 4.49 2.06 4.53
C PHE A 54 5.48 3.20 4.80
N VAL A 55 5.31 3.93 5.90
CA VAL A 55 6.27 4.98 6.31
C VAL A 55 7.62 4.39 6.68
N ASP A 56 7.67 3.26 7.41
CA ASP A 56 8.92 2.59 7.75
C ASP A 56 9.69 2.19 6.48
N TRP A 57 8.99 1.63 5.49
CA TRP A 57 9.57 1.33 4.17
C TRP A 57 10.05 2.61 3.44
N LEU A 58 9.25 3.68 3.44
CA LEU A 58 9.67 4.96 2.83
C LEU A 58 10.97 5.49 3.46
N VAL A 59 11.11 5.37 4.78
CA VAL A 59 12.29 5.89 5.48
C VAL A 59 13.51 5.02 5.25
N ALA A 60 13.35 3.70 5.29
CA ALA A 60 14.45 2.75 5.16
C ALA A 60 14.90 2.57 3.72
N ASP A 61 13.96 2.40 2.79
CA ASP A 61 14.21 1.74 1.51
C ASP A 61 13.77 2.55 0.27
N TYR A 62 12.92 3.58 0.41
CA TYR A 62 12.59 4.42 -0.76
C TYR A 62 13.82 5.11 -1.32
N ARG A 63 14.02 4.98 -2.64
CA ARG A 63 15.14 5.61 -3.35
C ARG A 63 14.65 6.17 -4.67
N ASN A 64 14.96 7.42 -4.91
CA ASN A 64 14.80 8.06 -6.20
C ASN A 64 15.87 9.14 -6.28
N GLU A 65 16.89 8.92 -7.10
CA GLU A 65 18.02 9.84 -7.23
C GLU A 65 17.60 11.18 -7.83
N ASP A 66 16.59 11.16 -8.71
CA ASP A 66 16.09 12.36 -9.39
C ASP A 66 15.09 13.15 -8.54
N ALA A 67 14.61 12.57 -7.43
CA ALA A 67 13.73 13.20 -6.46
C ALA A 67 13.82 12.45 -5.12
N PRO A 68 14.89 12.65 -4.33
CA PRO A 68 15.05 11.95 -3.07
C PRO A 68 13.90 12.27 -2.10
N LEU A 69 13.63 11.36 -1.15
CA LEU A 69 12.62 11.60 -0.12
C LEU A 69 12.94 12.89 0.64
N GLY A 70 12.05 13.88 0.53
CA GLY A 70 12.18 15.19 1.15
C GLY A 70 11.35 15.34 2.42
N SER A 71 10.06 15.00 2.38
CA SER A 71 9.20 15.13 3.58
C SER A 71 8.10 14.09 3.65
N ILE A 72 7.62 13.84 4.87
CA ILE A 72 6.44 13.02 5.15
C ILE A 72 5.51 13.76 6.10
N GLU A 73 4.30 14.08 5.64
CA GLU A 73 3.15 14.40 6.48
C GLU A 73 2.41 13.10 6.80
N LEU A 74 2.23 12.79 8.09
CA LEU A 74 1.55 11.60 8.57
C LEU A 74 0.43 11.99 9.54
N LEU A 75 -0.78 11.51 9.29
CA LEU A 75 -1.89 11.53 10.25
C LEU A 75 -2.41 10.12 10.47
N ALA A 76 -2.71 9.80 11.73
CA ALA A 76 -3.23 8.49 12.07
C ALA A 76 -4.18 8.54 13.26
N SER A 77 -5.35 7.93 13.10
CA SER A 77 -6.36 7.77 14.15
C SER A 77 -6.35 6.33 14.61
N SER A 78 -5.87 6.07 15.83
CA SER A 78 -5.73 4.73 16.38
C SER A 78 -6.56 4.54 17.65
N SER A 79 -6.76 3.27 18.01
CA SER A 79 -7.38 2.87 19.27
C SER A 79 -6.75 1.56 19.78
N PRO A 80 -6.54 1.41 21.11
CA PRO A 80 -6.75 2.42 22.15
C PRO A 80 -5.63 3.48 22.15
N GLY A 81 -6.01 4.75 22.29
CA GLY A 81 -5.06 5.87 22.48
C GLY A 81 -4.42 6.42 21.20
N PRO A 82 -3.62 7.49 21.35
CA PRO A 82 -3.06 8.23 20.22
C PRO A 82 -1.95 7.44 19.52
N PHE A 83 -1.83 7.65 18.21
CA PHE A 83 -0.81 6.98 17.41
C PHE A 83 0.57 7.58 17.70
N GLN A 84 1.53 6.71 18.04
CA GLN A 84 2.92 7.10 18.31
C GLN A 84 3.82 6.64 17.17
N TYR A 85 4.56 7.53 16.53
CA TYR A 85 5.53 7.16 15.51
C TYR A 85 6.95 7.51 15.94
N ARG A 86 7.91 6.63 15.63
CA ARG A 86 9.33 6.84 15.91
C ARG A 86 10.10 6.68 14.62
N VAL A 87 10.66 7.78 14.13
CA VAL A 87 11.65 7.76 13.05
C VAL A 87 12.90 7.02 13.56
N PRO A 88 13.56 6.16 12.77
CA PRO A 88 14.82 5.50 13.14
C PRO A 88 15.84 6.50 13.71
N GLY A 89 16.42 6.17 14.87
CA GLY A 89 17.36 7.05 15.59
C GLY A 89 16.74 8.26 16.30
N GLY A 90 15.43 8.49 16.16
CA GLY A 90 14.71 9.60 16.77
C GLY A 90 13.90 9.22 18.01
N THR A 91 13.27 10.22 18.62
CA THR A 91 12.31 10.04 19.72
C THR A 91 10.92 9.67 19.18
N ALA A 92 10.14 8.92 19.97
CA ALA A 92 8.74 8.67 19.64
C ALA A 92 7.94 9.96 19.76
N LYS A 93 7.07 10.23 18.79
CA LYS A 93 6.23 11.43 18.72
C LYS A 93 4.78 11.05 18.53
N THR A 94 3.91 11.80 19.21
CA THR A 94 2.47 11.72 19.01
C THR A 94 2.09 12.32 17.66
N VAL A 95 1.54 11.48 16.80
CA VAL A 95 1.01 11.85 15.49
C VAL A 95 -0.39 12.42 15.65
N GLU A 96 -0.72 13.40 14.81
CA GLU A 96 -2.06 13.98 14.80
C GLU A 96 -3.11 13.02 14.26
N ALA A 97 -4.28 13.07 14.87
CA ALA A 97 -5.43 12.27 14.45
C ALA A 97 -6.01 12.81 13.13
N ALA A 98 -6.49 11.94 12.26
CA ALA A 98 -6.91 12.21 10.89
C ALA A 98 -8.34 12.79 10.79
N THR A 99 -8.60 13.88 11.50
CA THR A 99 -9.82 14.69 11.36
C THR A 99 -9.70 15.65 10.18
N THR A 100 -10.81 16.05 9.57
CA THR A 100 -10.81 16.98 8.44
C THR A 100 -9.98 18.26 8.64
N PRO A 101 -10.09 19.03 9.75
CA PRO A 101 -9.29 20.25 9.90
C PRO A 101 -7.78 19.97 9.85
N ARG A 102 -7.33 18.91 10.53
CA ARG A 102 -5.92 18.51 10.56
C ARG A 102 -5.42 17.96 9.22
N VAL A 103 -6.30 17.26 8.50
CA VAL A 103 -6.03 16.76 7.16
C VAL A 103 -5.85 17.92 6.18
N MET A 104 -6.71 18.96 6.27
CA MET A 104 -6.57 20.18 5.46
C MET A 104 -5.28 20.92 5.77
N ASP A 105 -4.97 21.14 7.06
CA ASP A 105 -3.72 21.81 7.47
C ASP A 105 -2.47 21.05 6.94
N ALA A 106 -2.47 19.72 7.01
CA ALA A 106 -1.37 18.90 6.51
C ALA A 106 -1.30 18.87 4.99
N PHE A 107 -2.45 18.84 4.32
CA PHE A 107 -2.55 18.96 2.88
C PHE A 107 -1.94 20.27 2.38
N GLU A 108 -2.23 21.41 3.02
CA GLU A 108 -1.67 22.70 2.62
C GLU A 108 -0.14 22.69 2.67
N ARG A 109 0.45 22.23 3.78
CA ARG A 109 1.91 22.08 3.91
C ARG A 109 2.51 21.14 2.87
N TRP A 110 1.87 20.01 2.62
CA TRP A 110 2.32 19.04 1.62
C TRP A 110 2.22 19.61 0.21
N TYR A 111 1.11 20.27 -0.12
CA TYR A 111 0.86 20.88 -1.41
C TYR A 111 1.89 21.97 -1.71
N GLU A 112 2.17 22.85 -0.74
CA GLU A 112 3.19 23.89 -0.87
C GLU A 112 4.57 23.30 -1.23
N LYS A 113 4.97 22.21 -0.56
CA LYS A 113 6.23 21.51 -0.84
C LYS A 113 6.22 20.89 -2.24
N CYS A 114 5.18 20.13 -2.59
CA CYS A 114 5.00 19.56 -3.93
C CYS A 114 5.07 20.63 -5.02
N ASN A 115 4.47 21.80 -4.78
CA ASN A 115 4.34 22.86 -5.77
C ASN A 115 5.64 23.66 -6.01
N LYS A 116 6.75 23.38 -5.30
CA LYS A 116 8.01 24.13 -5.48
C LYS A 116 8.72 23.84 -6.81
N HIS A 117 8.65 22.62 -7.33
CA HIS A 117 9.41 22.23 -8.52
C HIS A 117 8.62 21.26 -9.41
N VAL A 118 8.83 21.32 -10.74
CA VAL A 118 8.07 20.50 -11.69
C VAL A 118 8.43 19.01 -11.62
N ASN A 119 9.68 18.71 -11.29
CA ASN A 119 10.19 17.35 -11.11
C ASN A 119 10.02 16.83 -9.67
N ASN A 120 9.31 17.56 -8.80
CA ASN A 120 8.90 16.97 -7.52
C ASN A 120 7.96 15.78 -7.76
N VAL A 121 8.01 14.81 -6.86
CA VAL A 121 7.09 13.67 -6.85
C VAL A 121 6.14 13.83 -5.66
N ALA A 122 4.84 13.78 -5.93
CA ALA A 122 3.79 13.86 -4.93
C ALA A 122 3.24 12.44 -4.68
N ILE A 123 3.32 11.95 -3.45
CA ILE A 123 2.74 10.65 -3.07
C ILE A 123 1.66 10.90 -2.01
N PHE A 124 0.44 10.49 -2.30
CA PHE A 124 -0.67 10.42 -1.34
C PHE A 124 -0.97 8.96 -1.05
N TYR A 125 -1.06 8.59 0.22
CA TYR A 125 -1.47 7.26 0.67
C TYR A 125 -2.57 7.39 1.72
N PHE A 126 -3.68 6.71 1.50
CA PHE A 126 -4.78 6.61 2.45
C PHE A 126 -5.06 5.15 2.78
N CYS A 127 -5.27 4.85 4.06
CA CYS A 127 -5.81 3.58 4.53
C CYS A 127 -6.95 3.82 5.53
N GLY A 128 -8.08 3.16 5.32
CA GLY A 128 -9.28 3.34 6.15
C GLY A 128 -10.54 2.84 5.47
N HIS A 129 -11.69 3.22 6.02
CA HIS A 129 -12.97 3.01 5.34
C HIS A 129 -13.08 3.86 4.08
N GLY A 130 -13.73 3.28 3.08
CA GLY A 130 -14.09 3.94 1.85
C GLY A 130 -15.42 3.42 1.32
N VAL A 131 -16.10 4.29 0.59
CA VAL A 131 -17.31 3.95 -0.18
C VAL A 131 -17.15 4.45 -1.60
N ASN A 132 -17.98 3.94 -2.50
CA ASN A 132 -17.92 4.25 -3.91
C ASN A 132 -19.29 4.66 -4.44
N ARG A 133 -19.29 5.55 -5.43
CA ARG A 133 -20.47 5.86 -6.26
C ARG A 133 -20.01 5.92 -7.71
N GLY A 134 -20.36 4.88 -8.48
CA GLY A 134 -19.81 4.68 -9.82
C GLY A 134 -18.28 4.55 -9.76
N VAL A 135 -17.58 5.42 -10.47
CA VAL A 135 -16.11 5.44 -10.48
C VAL A 135 -15.48 6.20 -9.30
N ASN A 136 -16.25 7.03 -8.59
CA ASN A 136 -15.75 7.93 -7.54
C ASN A 136 -15.63 7.24 -6.17
N SER A 137 -14.40 7.15 -5.67
CA SER A 137 -14.12 6.67 -4.31
C SER A 137 -14.07 7.82 -3.30
N TYR A 138 -14.74 7.63 -2.16
CA TYR A 138 -14.78 8.57 -1.05
C TYR A 138 -14.07 7.97 0.16
N LEU A 139 -13.07 8.69 0.68
CA LEU A 139 -12.19 8.21 1.76
C LEU A 139 -12.65 8.82 3.08
N LEU A 140 -13.05 8.00 4.05
CA LEU A 140 -13.72 8.48 5.25
C LEU A 140 -12.71 8.89 6.32
N LEU A 141 -12.80 10.12 6.81
CA LEU A 141 -11.93 10.67 7.86
C LEU A 141 -12.45 10.33 9.26
N GLU A 142 -11.65 10.58 10.30
CA GLU A 142 -11.98 10.22 11.69
C GLU A 142 -13.32 10.79 12.16
N ASP A 143 -13.64 12.00 11.72
CA ASP A 143 -14.86 12.75 12.03
C ASP A 143 -16.00 12.50 11.04
N TRP A 144 -15.88 11.51 10.16
CA TRP A 144 -17.01 11.04 9.35
C TRP A 144 -18.24 10.75 10.21
N GLY A 145 -19.40 11.20 9.73
CA GLY A 145 -20.66 11.14 10.49
C GLY A 145 -20.79 12.21 11.56
N ALA A 146 -20.04 13.32 11.50
CA ALA A 146 -20.24 14.49 12.38
C ALA A 146 -21.51 15.30 12.04
N HIS A 147 -21.98 15.24 10.78
CA HIS A 147 -23.10 16.06 10.30
C HIS A 147 -24.26 15.17 9.85
N ALA A 148 -25.35 15.13 10.61
CA ALA A 148 -26.51 14.29 10.33
C ALA A 148 -27.12 14.55 8.93
N ASN A 149 -27.17 15.82 8.51
CA ASN A 149 -27.76 16.23 7.23
C ASN A 149 -26.78 16.14 6.05
N ASN A 150 -25.49 15.92 6.31
CA ASN A 150 -24.46 15.76 5.28
C ASN A 150 -23.38 14.79 5.77
N PRO A 151 -23.70 13.49 5.91
CA PRO A 151 -22.80 12.52 6.55
C PRO A 151 -21.48 12.34 5.80
N MET A 152 -21.47 12.63 4.48
CA MET A 152 -20.29 12.54 3.63
C MET A 152 -19.41 13.79 3.66
N HIS A 153 -19.73 14.81 4.45
CA HIS A 153 -18.93 16.05 4.52
C HIS A 153 -17.47 15.77 4.91
N GLU A 154 -17.25 14.96 5.94
CA GLU A 154 -15.90 14.58 6.41
C GLU A 154 -15.35 13.36 5.66
N SER A 155 -15.36 13.45 4.33
CA SER A 155 -14.75 12.46 3.44
C SER A 155 -14.08 13.13 2.24
N ILE A 156 -13.00 12.52 1.75
CA ILE A 156 -12.25 13.01 0.59
C ILE A 156 -12.86 12.42 -0.67
N ASP A 157 -13.34 13.26 -1.59
CA ASP A 157 -13.61 12.85 -2.97
C ASP A 157 -12.28 12.67 -3.71
N LEU A 158 -11.83 11.43 -3.87
CA LEU A 158 -10.49 11.11 -4.38
C LEU A 158 -10.32 11.53 -5.84
N LEU A 159 -11.34 11.36 -6.69
CA LEU A 159 -11.23 11.73 -8.10
C LEU A 159 -11.20 13.23 -8.28
N ARG A 160 -12.02 13.98 -7.54
CA ARG A 160 -11.96 15.45 -7.57
C ARG A 160 -10.69 15.97 -6.92
N PHE A 161 -10.18 15.33 -5.87
CA PHE A 161 -8.89 15.68 -5.29
C PHE A 161 -7.76 15.49 -6.30
N GLN A 162 -7.71 14.33 -6.97
CA GLN A 162 -6.74 14.05 -8.03
C GLN A 162 -6.84 15.05 -9.19
N ALA A 163 -8.06 15.39 -9.62
CA ALA A 163 -8.27 16.41 -10.64
C ALA A 163 -7.81 17.80 -10.18
N GLY A 164 -8.04 18.16 -8.92
CA GLY A 164 -7.58 19.41 -8.33
C GLY A 164 -6.06 19.51 -8.22
N MET A 165 -5.40 18.38 -7.94
CA MET A 165 -3.94 18.27 -7.94
C MET A 165 -3.31 18.51 -9.31
N LYS A 166 -4.11 18.56 -10.39
CA LYS A 166 -3.61 18.99 -11.69
C LYS A 166 -3.10 20.43 -11.73
N GLN A 167 -3.41 21.23 -10.71
CA GLN A 167 -2.89 22.58 -10.54
C GLN A 167 -1.44 22.60 -10.00
N CYS A 168 -1.03 21.54 -9.29
CA CYS A 168 0.28 21.43 -8.65
C CYS A 168 1.41 21.33 -9.68
N ARG A 169 2.56 21.96 -9.41
CA ARG A 169 3.75 21.91 -10.28
C ARG A 169 4.35 20.51 -10.39
N ALA A 170 4.32 19.70 -9.33
CA ALA A 170 4.78 18.31 -9.36
C ALA A 170 4.08 17.53 -10.48
N GLN A 171 4.83 17.12 -11.50
CA GLN A 171 4.28 16.43 -12.67
C GLN A 171 4.07 14.93 -12.46
N THR A 172 4.70 14.35 -11.45
CA THR A 172 4.54 12.94 -11.09
C THR A 172 3.78 12.84 -9.77
N GLN A 173 2.60 12.24 -9.82
CA GLN A 173 1.69 12.15 -8.69
C GLN A 173 1.16 10.72 -8.57
N PHE A 174 1.23 10.16 -7.37
CA PHE A 174 0.73 8.85 -7.02
C PHE A 174 -0.32 8.98 -5.92
N PHE A 175 -1.50 8.42 -6.14
CA PHE A 175 -2.58 8.34 -5.16
C PHE A 175 -2.85 6.87 -4.85
N ILE A 176 -2.54 6.43 -3.64
CA ILE A 176 -2.74 5.06 -3.19
C ILE A 176 -3.92 5.05 -2.24
N SER A 177 -4.97 4.31 -2.60
CA SER A 177 -6.22 4.17 -1.84
C SER A 177 -6.38 2.75 -1.33
N ASP A 178 -6.01 2.54 -0.07
CA ASP A 178 -6.23 1.30 0.69
C ASP A 178 -7.56 1.35 1.45
N ALA A 179 -8.64 1.30 0.69
CA ALA A 179 -10.00 1.37 1.18
C ALA A 179 -10.95 0.51 0.34
N CYS A 180 -12.10 0.14 0.92
CA CYS A 180 -13.17 -0.52 0.18
C CYS A 180 -13.72 0.40 -0.93
N ARG A 181 -14.24 -0.22 -1.99
CA ARG A 181 -14.95 0.47 -3.08
C ARG A 181 -16.37 -0.06 -3.26
N VAL A 182 -16.97 -0.46 -2.14
CA VAL A 182 -18.37 -0.88 -2.07
C VAL A 182 -19.29 0.33 -2.27
N ALA A 183 -20.43 0.11 -2.88
CA ALA A 183 -21.45 1.13 -3.09
C ALA A 183 -22.72 0.76 -2.30
N PRO A 184 -22.80 1.12 -1.00
CA PRO A 184 -24.02 0.91 -0.23
C PRO A 184 -25.21 1.58 -0.91
N TRP A 185 -26.41 1.00 -0.79
CA TRP A 185 -27.62 1.52 -1.45
C TRP A 185 -27.85 3.02 -1.18
N ALA A 186 -27.71 3.45 0.08
CA ALA A 186 -27.85 4.85 0.47
C ALA A 186 -26.87 5.81 -0.24
N ILE A 187 -25.68 5.32 -0.60
CA ILE A 187 -24.68 6.07 -1.36
C ILE A 187 -25.04 6.09 -2.85
N MET A 188 -25.50 4.96 -3.39
CA MET A 188 -25.90 4.84 -4.80
C MET A 188 -27.09 5.72 -5.15
N THR A 189 -28.10 5.78 -4.28
CA THR A 189 -29.33 6.55 -4.50
C THR A 189 -29.24 8.00 -4.03
N SER A 190 -28.09 8.44 -3.53
CA SER A 190 -27.93 9.83 -3.10
C SER A 190 -27.88 10.77 -4.31
N GLU A 191 -28.76 11.76 -4.31
CA GLU A 191 -28.76 12.84 -5.31
C GLU A 191 -27.76 13.96 -4.95
N SER A 192 -27.25 13.97 -3.72
CA SER A 192 -26.31 14.98 -3.25
C SER A 192 -24.91 14.80 -3.83
N GLN A 193 -24.14 15.89 -3.88
CA GLN A 193 -22.70 15.79 -4.00
C GLN A 193 -22.15 15.12 -2.74
N LEU A 194 -21.30 14.11 -2.90
CA LEU A 194 -20.65 13.41 -1.80
C LEU A 194 -19.21 13.84 -1.69
N GLY A 195 -18.69 13.88 -0.45
CA GLY A 195 -17.30 14.21 -0.17
C GLY A 195 -16.89 15.61 -0.59
N GLN A 196 -15.66 15.96 -0.19
CA GLN A 196 -15.00 17.20 -0.55
C GLN A 196 -13.62 16.88 -1.14
N PRO A 197 -13.20 17.53 -2.23
CA PRO A 197 -11.80 17.45 -2.63
C PRO A 197 -10.94 18.29 -1.66
N LEU A 198 -9.71 17.86 -1.40
CA LEU A 198 -8.77 18.68 -0.61
C LEU A 198 -8.35 19.96 -1.35
N ILE A 199 -8.45 19.96 -2.68
CA ILE A 199 -8.29 21.13 -3.54
C ILE A 199 -9.35 21.09 -4.64
N VAL A 200 -10.10 22.18 -4.80
CA VAL A 200 -11.14 22.28 -5.82
C VAL A 200 -10.51 22.25 -7.21
N PRO A 201 -10.98 21.38 -8.13
CA PRO A 201 -10.55 21.40 -9.53
C PRO A 201 -10.78 22.74 -10.20
N ASP A 202 -9.72 23.26 -10.83
CA ASP A 202 -9.75 24.48 -11.65
C ASP A 202 -9.09 24.16 -12.99
N SER A 203 -9.91 24.01 -14.04
CA SER A 203 -9.45 23.68 -15.39
C SER A 203 -8.56 24.78 -15.98
N SER A 204 -8.74 26.03 -15.58
CA SER A 204 -7.93 27.17 -16.06
C SER A 204 -6.50 27.14 -15.54
N LYS A 205 -6.29 26.51 -14.37
CA LYS A 205 -4.98 26.35 -13.73
C LYS A 205 -4.37 24.96 -13.92
N SER A 206 -5.10 24.06 -14.58
CA SER A 206 -4.67 22.68 -14.78
C SER A 206 -3.47 22.61 -15.71
N ARG A 207 -2.43 21.89 -15.29
CA ARG A 207 -1.22 21.72 -16.09
C ARG A 207 -1.37 20.54 -17.04
N LYS A 208 -0.79 20.68 -18.23
CA LYS A 208 -0.73 19.60 -19.23
C LYS A 208 0.39 18.62 -18.85
N ASN A 209 0.27 17.37 -19.33
CA ASN A 209 1.30 16.34 -19.24
C ASN A 209 1.67 15.83 -17.83
N GLN A 210 0.75 15.92 -16.86
CA GLN A 210 0.96 15.28 -15.57
C GLN A 210 0.73 13.78 -15.64
N ASN A 211 1.61 13.03 -15.00
CA ASN A 211 1.36 11.65 -14.61
C ASN A 211 0.65 11.65 -13.25
N SER A 212 -0.58 11.18 -13.20
CA SER A 212 -1.41 11.24 -12.01
C SER A 212 -2.11 9.90 -11.81
N THR A 213 -1.32 8.92 -11.36
CA THR A 213 -1.71 7.53 -11.18
C THR A 213 -2.51 7.34 -9.90
N ILE A 214 -3.62 6.61 -9.96
CA ILE A 214 -4.34 6.12 -8.80
C ILE A 214 -4.18 4.59 -8.70
N VAL A 215 -3.78 4.10 -7.53
CA VAL A 215 -3.73 2.67 -7.20
C VAL A 215 -4.81 2.40 -6.15
N TYR A 216 -5.78 1.56 -6.49
CA TYR A 216 -6.84 1.13 -5.57
C TYR A 216 -6.55 -0.25 -5.02
N ALA A 217 -6.81 -0.45 -3.73
CA ALA A 217 -6.70 -1.74 -3.07
C ALA A 217 -7.78 -2.76 -3.48
N ALA A 218 -8.88 -2.27 -4.05
CA ALA A 218 -9.99 -3.08 -4.50
C ALA A 218 -10.45 -2.63 -5.90
N GLY A 219 -11.03 -3.56 -6.66
CA GLY A 219 -11.83 -3.23 -7.84
C GLY A 219 -13.13 -2.50 -7.48
N GLU A 220 -13.80 -1.92 -8.47
CA GLU A 220 -15.12 -1.29 -8.27
C GLU A 220 -16.13 -2.31 -7.71
N GLY A 221 -16.86 -1.92 -6.66
CA GLY A 221 -17.83 -2.77 -5.99
C GLY A 221 -17.21 -3.78 -5.00
N LEU A 222 -15.89 -3.90 -4.94
CA LEU A 222 -15.21 -4.88 -4.09
C LEU A 222 -14.77 -4.29 -2.74
N SER A 223 -14.58 -5.18 -1.77
CA SER A 223 -14.04 -4.86 -0.45
C SER A 223 -12.51 -4.97 -0.43
N ALA A 224 -11.87 -4.19 0.43
CA ALA A 224 -10.48 -4.34 0.80
C ALA A 224 -10.42 -5.04 2.17
N PHE A 225 -9.59 -6.08 2.27
CA PHE A 225 -9.51 -6.92 3.46
C PHE A 225 -8.20 -6.71 4.22
N GLY A 226 -8.22 -7.10 5.49
CA GLY A 226 -7.01 -7.27 6.28
C GLY A 226 -7.20 -8.30 7.38
N GLU A 227 -6.13 -8.53 8.12
CA GLU A 227 -6.10 -9.47 9.22
C GLU A 227 -6.02 -8.69 10.53
N LYS A 228 -6.82 -9.10 11.52
CA LYS A 228 -6.86 -8.44 12.83
C LYS A 228 -5.45 -8.30 13.39
N SER A 229 -5.14 -7.12 13.93
CA SER A 229 -3.84 -6.80 14.53
C SER A 229 -2.62 -6.87 13.58
N LYS A 230 -2.85 -7.03 12.27
CA LYS A 230 -1.83 -6.87 11.24
C LYS A 230 -2.19 -5.70 10.32
N GLN A 231 -1.30 -5.42 9.38
CA GLN A 231 -1.57 -4.53 8.24
C GLN A 231 -2.56 -5.19 7.27
N THR A 232 -3.23 -4.37 6.45
CA THR A 232 -4.12 -4.84 5.38
C THR A 232 -3.39 -5.76 4.40
N TYR A 233 -4.13 -6.64 3.72
CA TYR A 233 -3.53 -7.49 2.69
C TYR A 233 -2.98 -6.69 1.52
N PHE A 234 -3.65 -5.58 1.17
CA PHE A 234 -3.15 -4.66 0.15
C PHE A 234 -1.80 -4.07 0.54
N THR A 235 -1.66 -3.50 1.74
CA THR A 235 -0.39 -2.88 2.14
C THR A 235 0.75 -3.89 2.17
N ARG A 236 0.49 -5.13 2.61
CA ARG A 236 1.46 -6.23 2.54
C ARG A 236 1.91 -6.51 1.10
N ALA A 237 0.95 -6.67 0.19
CA ALA A 237 1.21 -6.95 -1.20
C ALA A 237 1.93 -5.78 -1.89
N PHE A 238 1.52 -4.55 -1.58
CA PHE A 238 2.08 -3.33 -2.13
C PHE A 238 3.53 -3.12 -1.70
N ILE A 239 3.84 -3.31 -0.41
CA ILE A 239 5.22 -3.24 0.09
C ILE A 239 6.07 -4.37 -0.52
N ALA A 240 5.56 -5.61 -0.58
CA ALA A 240 6.30 -6.71 -1.23
C ALA A 240 6.58 -6.43 -2.72
N ALA A 241 5.65 -5.80 -3.43
CA ALA A 241 5.85 -5.32 -4.80
C ALA A 241 6.98 -4.29 -4.87
N LEU A 242 7.01 -3.32 -3.95
CA LEU A 242 8.04 -2.29 -3.87
C LEU A 242 9.42 -2.85 -3.48
N GLU A 243 9.49 -3.88 -2.63
CA GLU A 243 10.73 -4.48 -2.15
C GLU A 243 11.40 -5.43 -3.16
N GLY A 244 10.63 -5.90 -4.16
CA GLY A 244 11.23 -6.64 -5.25
C GLY A 244 10.30 -7.45 -6.13
N ALA A 245 9.09 -7.75 -5.69
CA ALA A 245 8.15 -8.51 -6.53
C ALA A 245 7.73 -7.75 -7.80
N ALA A 246 7.81 -6.41 -7.83
CA ALA A 246 7.56 -5.62 -9.04
C ALA A 246 8.85 -5.09 -9.69
N ALA A 247 10.01 -5.57 -9.26
CA ALA A 247 11.29 -5.10 -9.76
C ALA A 247 11.52 -5.54 -11.21
N GLU A 248 11.96 -4.59 -12.03
CA GLU A 248 12.52 -4.84 -13.35
C GLU A 248 13.96 -4.35 -13.41
N ARG A 249 14.76 -4.95 -14.31
CA ARG A 249 16.14 -4.53 -14.49
C ARG A 249 16.17 -3.15 -15.12
N ASP A 250 16.88 -2.22 -14.50
CA ASP A 250 17.26 -0.94 -15.11
C ASP A 250 18.65 -1.11 -15.73
N VAL A 251 18.68 -1.23 -17.06
CA VAL A 251 19.92 -1.42 -17.83
C VAL A 251 20.78 -0.17 -17.78
N ASP A 252 20.16 1.02 -17.85
CA ASP A 252 20.86 2.29 -17.93
C ASP A 252 21.55 2.64 -16.61
N ARG A 253 20.90 2.37 -15.48
CA ARG A 253 21.45 2.63 -14.13
C ARG A 253 22.13 1.42 -13.50
N ASN A 254 22.25 0.32 -14.24
CA ASN A 254 22.78 -0.96 -13.76
C ASN A 254 22.18 -1.38 -12.40
N GLY A 255 20.86 -1.32 -12.28
CA GLY A 255 20.15 -1.52 -11.03
C GLY A 255 18.80 -2.18 -11.23
N TRP A 256 17.95 -2.04 -10.22
CA TRP A 256 16.57 -2.51 -10.26
C TRP A 256 15.64 -1.33 -10.01
N ARG A 257 14.48 -1.32 -10.65
CA ARG A 257 13.47 -0.28 -10.46
C ARG A 257 12.08 -0.87 -10.37
N VAL A 258 11.20 -0.12 -9.72
CA VAL A 258 9.76 -0.41 -9.67
C VAL A 258 9.02 0.78 -10.26
N ASN A 259 8.17 0.48 -11.24
CA ASN A 259 7.38 1.48 -11.95
C ASN A 259 5.89 1.32 -11.62
N SER A 260 5.12 2.37 -11.88
CA SER A 260 3.68 2.44 -11.61
C SER A 260 2.84 1.30 -12.20
N TRP A 261 3.13 0.85 -13.43
CA TRP A 261 2.34 -0.22 -14.07
C TRP A 261 2.60 -1.60 -13.43
N ASN A 262 3.87 -2.00 -13.35
CA ASN A 262 4.24 -3.28 -12.72
C ASN A 262 3.78 -3.32 -11.27
N LEU A 263 3.87 -2.19 -10.56
CA LEU A 263 3.45 -2.09 -9.17
C LEU A 263 1.99 -2.51 -8.97
N VAL A 264 1.05 -2.03 -9.78
CA VAL A 264 -0.37 -2.40 -9.64
C VAL A 264 -0.63 -3.83 -10.07
N GLU A 265 -0.09 -4.24 -11.23
CA GLU A 265 -0.27 -5.60 -11.74
C GLU A 265 0.23 -6.65 -10.74
N VAL A 266 1.44 -6.46 -10.23
CA VAL A 266 2.05 -7.37 -9.25
C VAL A 266 1.34 -7.33 -7.92
N THR A 267 0.94 -6.15 -7.42
CA THR A 267 0.15 -6.07 -6.19
C THR A 267 -1.14 -6.87 -6.33
N SER A 268 -1.80 -6.81 -7.50
CA SER A 268 -3.00 -7.59 -7.79
C SER A 268 -2.72 -9.10 -7.84
N LYS A 269 -1.62 -9.54 -8.47
CA LYS A 269 -1.19 -10.95 -8.47
C LYS A 269 -0.92 -11.49 -7.07
N LEU A 270 -0.24 -10.69 -6.23
CA LEU A 270 0.05 -11.06 -4.84
C LEU A 270 -1.23 -11.14 -3.99
N LEU A 271 -2.20 -10.25 -4.22
CA LEU A 271 -3.52 -10.34 -3.58
C LEU A 271 -4.29 -11.58 -4.04
N GLN A 272 -4.31 -11.85 -5.34
CA GLN A 272 -4.97 -13.03 -5.89
C GLN A 272 -4.37 -14.31 -5.32
N TRP A 273 -3.05 -14.39 -5.22
CA TRP A 273 -2.34 -15.51 -4.63
C TRP A 273 -2.72 -15.73 -3.16
N ARG A 274 -2.78 -14.67 -2.34
CA ARG A 274 -3.11 -14.80 -0.90
C ARG A 274 -4.60 -15.01 -0.61
N LEU A 275 -5.48 -14.42 -1.41
CA LEU A 275 -6.90 -14.29 -1.09
C LEU A 275 -7.82 -15.05 -2.07
N GLY A 276 -7.26 -15.74 -3.06
CA GLY A 276 -8.06 -16.51 -4.04
C GLY A 276 -8.92 -15.63 -4.95
N GLY A 277 -8.54 -14.35 -5.14
CA GLY A 277 -9.21 -13.43 -6.06
C GLY A 277 -10.42 -12.68 -5.51
N ILE A 278 -10.77 -12.82 -4.23
CA ILE A 278 -11.85 -12.04 -3.61
C ILE A 278 -11.54 -10.53 -3.52
N GLN A 279 -10.28 -10.17 -3.69
CA GLN A 279 -9.78 -8.80 -3.76
C GLN A 279 -8.69 -8.71 -4.83
N SER A 280 -8.73 -7.64 -5.61
CA SER A 280 -7.74 -7.32 -6.64
C SER A 280 -7.42 -5.83 -6.60
N ALA A 281 -6.15 -5.48 -6.81
CA ALA A 281 -5.77 -4.09 -6.98
C ALA A 281 -6.17 -3.61 -8.38
N SER A 282 -6.53 -2.33 -8.52
CA SER A 282 -6.87 -1.72 -9.80
C SER A 282 -6.19 -0.38 -10.01
N LEU A 283 -5.99 -0.02 -11.28
CA LEU A 283 -5.35 1.22 -11.72
C LEU A 283 -6.41 2.24 -12.17
N GLY A 284 -6.18 3.51 -11.88
CA GLY A 284 -6.99 4.62 -12.41
C GLY A 284 -6.18 5.90 -12.57
N GLY A 285 -6.88 7.00 -12.87
CA GLY A 285 -6.26 8.29 -13.16
C GLY A 285 -5.55 8.34 -14.51
N ASP A 286 -4.79 9.41 -14.73
CA ASP A 286 -4.00 9.61 -15.95
C ASP A 286 -2.61 8.98 -15.76
N SER A 287 -2.55 7.65 -15.86
CA SER A 287 -1.35 6.88 -15.53
C SER A 287 -0.41 6.69 -16.72
N ARG A 288 0.87 7.02 -16.53
CA ARG A 288 2.00 6.70 -17.40
C ARG A 288 2.95 5.77 -16.65
N ASN A 289 3.69 4.93 -17.39
CA ASN A 289 4.75 4.11 -16.80
C ASN A 289 5.86 5.03 -16.26
N THR A 290 5.90 5.22 -14.95
CA THR A 290 6.81 6.18 -14.31
C THR A 290 7.50 5.50 -13.14
N LEU A 291 8.77 5.84 -12.94
CA LEU A 291 9.57 5.39 -11.80
C LEU A 291 8.86 5.74 -10.50
N PHE A 292 8.67 4.73 -9.65
CA PHE A 292 8.24 4.93 -8.26
C PHE A 292 9.45 4.95 -7.33
N THR A 293 10.30 3.91 -7.42
CA THR A 293 11.52 3.75 -6.61
C THR A 293 12.56 2.92 -7.34
N MET A 294 13.83 3.18 -7.04
CA MET A 294 14.97 2.33 -7.35
C MET A 294 15.21 1.34 -6.21
N LEU A 295 15.91 0.24 -6.52
CA LEU A 295 16.37 -0.78 -5.60
C LEU A 295 17.88 -0.98 -5.84
N HIS A 296 18.70 -0.65 -4.84
CA HIS A 296 20.17 -0.82 -4.91
C HIS A 296 20.64 -2.19 -4.41
N LYS A 297 19.76 -2.92 -3.73
CA LYS A 297 20.02 -4.31 -3.32
C LYS A 297 19.35 -5.25 -4.32
N THR A 298 19.84 -6.49 -4.37
CA THR A 298 19.15 -7.55 -5.11
C THR A 298 17.70 -7.66 -4.61
N PRO A 299 16.70 -7.55 -5.48
CA PRO A 299 15.30 -7.59 -5.09
C PRO A 299 14.94 -8.89 -4.40
N MET A 300 14.05 -8.79 -3.41
CA MET A 300 13.49 -9.94 -2.72
C MET A 300 12.18 -10.36 -3.38
N VAL A 301 12.07 -11.65 -3.71
CA VAL A 301 10.89 -12.21 -4.38
C VAL A 301 10.20 -13.18 -3.41
N PRO A 302 8.88 -13.05 -3.21
CA PRO A 302 8.08 -14.06 -2.51
C PRO A 302 8.20 -15.44 -3.18
N VAL A 303 8.37 -16.48 -2.37
CA VAL A 303 8.45 -17.86 -2.83
C VAL A 303 7.55 -18.75 -1.97
N ASP A 304 6.78 -19.60 -2.62
CA ASP A 304 6.07 -20.71 -2.00
C ASP A 304 6.69 -22.03 -2.43
N VAL A 305 6.98 -22.90 -1.47
CA VAL A 305 7.29 -24.31 -1.75
C VAL A 305 6.19 -25.18 -1.18
N LYS A 306 5.54 -25.94 -2.05
CA LYS A 306 4.46 -26.88 -1.71
C LYS A 306 4.95 -28.30 -1.90
N CYS A 307 4.40 -29.24 -1.15
CA CYS A 307 4.60 -30.67 -1.39
C CYS A 307 3.34 -31.28 -1.97
N GLU A 308 3.48 -32.24 -2.88
CA GLU A 308 2.40 -33.06 -3.42
C GLU A 308 2.69 -34.54 -3.08
N PRO A 309 1.81 -35.24 -2.33
CA PRO A 309 0.60 -34.72 -1.70
C PRO A 309 0.91 -33.72 -0.56
N PRO A 310 0.01 -32.78 -0.21
CA PRO A 310 0.25 -31.77 0.83
C PRO A 310 0.70 -32.34 2.18
N ALA A 311 0.23 -33.54 2.52
CA ALA A 311 0.62 -34.23 3.76
C ALA A 311 2.11 -34.57 3.84
N ALA A 312 2.83 -34.66 2.72
CA ALA A 312 4.26 -34.98 2.69
C ALA A 312 5.13 -33.88 3.32
N SER A 313 4.65 -32.62 3.35
CA SER A 313 5.34 -31.48 3.98
C SER A 313 5.72 -31.73 5.45
N ARG A 314 4.91 -32.48 6.21
CA ARG A 314 5.20 -32.82 7.61
C ARG A 314 6.45 -33.69 7.79
N PHE A 315 6.95 -34.30 6.72
CA PHE A 315 8.11 -35.17 6.71
C PHE A 315 9.29 -34.58 5.94
N ALA A 316 9.06 -33.52 5.16
CA ALA A 316 10.05 -32.91 4.27
C ALA A 316 10.84 -31.83 4.99
N ALA A 317 12.16 -32.02 5.14
CA ALA A 317 13.06 -30.91 5.38
C ALA A 317 13.38 -30.28 4.03
N LEU A 318 12.95 -29.03 3.84
CA LEU A 318 13.08 -28.29 2.58
C LEU A 318 14.27 -27.36 2.65
N THR A 319 15.02 -27.25 1.56
CA THR A 319 16.08 -26.25 1.40
C THR A 319 16.00 -25.59 0.04
N LEU A 320 16.27 -24.28 0.00
CA LEU A 320 16.41 -23.51 -1.22
C LEU A 320 17.76 -22.79 -1.12
N ALA A 321 18.73 -23.18 -1.95
CA ALA A 321 20.09 -22.65 -1.83
C ALA A 321 20.76 -22.40 -3.18
N CYS A 322 21.49 -21.30 -3.29
CA CYS A 322 22.43 -21.00 -4.37
C CYS A 322 23.80 -20.66 -3.73
N PRO A 323 24.87 -20.38 -4.49
CA PRO A 323 26.19 -20.11 -3.92
C PRO A 323 26.25 -19.00 -2.85
N HIS A 324 25.29 -18.06 -2.87
CA HIS A 324 25.27 -16.89 -1.99
C HIS A 324 24.18 -16.89 -0.93
N TYR A 325 23.13 -17.70 -1.10
CA TYR A 325 21.95 -17.70 -0.24
C TYR A 325 21.54 -19.12 0.09
N SER A 326 21.16 -19.37 1.34
CA SER A 326 20.66 -20.67 1.77
C SER A 326 19.52 -20.48 2.76
N PHE A 327 18.39 -21.11 2.45
CA PHE A 327 17.19 -21.12 3.26
C PHE A 327 16.83 -22.55 3.57
N GLY A 328 16.31 -22.79 4.77
CA GLY A 328 15.87 -24.12 5.19
C GLY A 328 14.61 -24.06 6.04
N ARG A 329 13.78 -25.08 5.91
CA ARG A 329 12.62 -25.31 6.76
C ARG A 329 12.65 -26.74 7.28
N SER A 330 12.52 -26.88 8.60
CA SER A 330 12.31 -28.19 9.23
C SER A 330 10.96 -28.79 8.83
N PRO A 331 10.78 -30.12 8.91
CA PRO A 331 9.51 -30.76 8.58
C PRO A 331 8.34 -30.17 9.37
N GLU A 332 7.36 -29.66 8.64
CA GLU A 332 6.19 -28.99 9.20
C GLU A 332 5.08 -29.04 8.16
N LEU A 333 3.83 -29.20 8.63
CA LEU A 333 2.68 -29.25 7.74
C LEU A 333 2.45 -27.90 7.05
N GLY A 334 2.11 -27.95 5.76
CA GLY A 334 1.68 -26.78 4.98
C GLY A 334 2.77 -26.23 4.05
N THR A 335 2.42 -25.15 3.34
CA THR A 335 3.32 -24.44 2.42
C THR A 335 4.49 -23.82 3.16
N TRP A 336 5.69 -23.91 2.60
CA TRP A 336 6.82 -23.10 3.05
C TRP A 336 6.78 -21.76 2.32
N GLU A 337 6.32 -20.72 3.01
CA GLU A 337 6.35 -19.34 2.51
C GLU A 337 7.67 -18.69 2.94
N LEU A 338 8.42 -18.11 1.99
CA LEU A 338 9.63 -17.33 2.25
C LEU A 338 9.78 -16.16 1.27
N THR A 339 10.81 -15.36 1.46
CA THR A 339 11.31 -14.42 0.45
C THR A 339 12.76 -14.75 0.15
N ALA A 340 13.12 -14.76 -1.13
CA ALA A 340 14.46 -15.09 -1.58
C ALA A 340 14.96 -14.01 -2.56
N PRO A 341 16.25 -13.63 -2.52
CA PRO A 341 16.84 -12.76 -3.53
C PRO A 341 16.73 -13.37 -4.93
N ILE A 342 16.61 -12.52 -5.96
CA ILE A 342 16.69 -12.96 -7.36
C ILE A 342 17.98 -13.75 -7.60
N CYS A 343 17.84 -14.97 -8.11
CA CYS A 343 18.94 -15.85 -8.52
C CYS A 343 18.41 -16.88 -9.52
N ASN A 344 19.21 -17.24 -10.53
CA ASN A 344 18.75 -18.12 -11.62
C ASN A 344 19.06 -19.61 -11.37
N ASP A 345 19.78 -19.92 -10.29
CA ASP A 345 20.48 -21.18 -10.04
C ASP A 345 20.30 -21.65 -8.59
N TYR A 346 19.10 -21.47 -8.02
CA TYR A 346 18.79 -22.12 -6.74
C TYR A 346 18.61 -23.62 -6.94
N LEU A 347 19.19 -24.42 -6.05
CA LEU A 347 18.82 -25.80 -5.81
C LEU A 347 17.69 -25.85 -4.77
N LEU A 348 16.51 -26.26 -5.21
CA LEU A 348 15.40 -26.64 -4.34
C LEU A 348 15.53 -28.14 -4.02
N ALA A 349 15.73 -28.46 -2.75
CA ALA A 349 15.85 -29.83 -2.29
C ALA A 349 14.84 -30.16 -1.18
N ALA A 350 14.42 -31.42 -1.14
CA ALA A 350 13.60 -31.99 -0.07
C ALA A 350 14.18 -33.33 0.38
N THR A 351 14.43 -33.45 1.68
CA THR A 351 14.82 -34.70 2.31
C THR A 351 13.70 -35.17 3.24
N PHE A 352 13.28 -36.43 3.10
CA PHE A 352 12.14 -36.95 3.84
C PHE A 352 12.58 -37.82 5.00
N ARG A 353 12.09 -37.51 6.20
CA ARG A 353 12.35 -38.33 7.38
C ARG A 353 11.77 -39.73 7.22
N ALA A 354 12.45 -40.71 7.82
CA ALA A 354 12.04 -42.11 7.88
C ALA A 354 11.84 -42.80 6.51
N ASN A 355 12.50 -42.31 5.45
CA ASN A 355 12.44 -42.87 4.09
C ASN A 355 11.00 -43.09 3.58
N ARG A 356 10.06 -42.24 4.03
CA ARG A 356 8.64 -42.31 3.62
C ARG A 356 8.45 -41.97 2.14
N TYR A 357 9.34 -41.13 1.61
CA TYR A 357 9.40 -40.69 0.23
C TYR A 357 10.86 -40.57 -0.20
N ARG A 358 11.11 -40.57 -1.50
CA ARG A 358 12.43 -40.33 -2.08
C ARG A 358 12.82 -38.85 -1.95
N SER A 359 14.11 -38.59 -1.76
CA SER A 359 14.64 -37.22 -1.84
C SER A 359 14.37 -36.61 -3.21
N PHE A 360 14.20 -35.30 -3.23
CA PHE A 360 13.91 -34.51 -4.42
C PHE A 360 14.92 -33.38 -4.51
N ASP A 361 15.48 -33.15 -5.69
CA ASP A 361 16.37 -32.04 -6.00
C ASP A 361 15.99 -31.45 -7.36
N LEU A 362 15.88 -30.13 -7.47
CA LEU A 362 15.55 -29.41 -8.70
C LEU A 362 16.25 -28.05 -8.75
N GLU A 363 16.92 -27.75 -9.86
CA GLU A 363 17.40 -26.40 -10.14
C GLU A 363 16.23 -25.49 -10.57
N VAL A 364 16.11 -24.33 -9.92
CA VAL A 364 15.03 -23.36 -10.12
C VAL A 364 15.57 -21.94 -10.15
N GLY A 365 14.92 -21.08 -10.93
CA GLY A 365 15.13 -19.64 -10.91
C GLY A 365 14.13 -18.94 -10.00
N VAL A 366 14.61 -18.04 -9.16
CA VAL A 366 13.76 -17.10 -8.41
C VAL A 366 13.79 -15.75 -9.11
N THR A 367 12.67 -15.39 -9.75
CA THR A 367 12.48 -14.10 -10.43
C THR A 367 11.12 -13.49 -10.07
N PRO A 368 10.94 -12.17 -10.15
CA PRO A 368 9.65 -11.52 -9.91
C PRO A 368 8.54 -12.08 -10.82
N PRO A 369 7.26 -12.06 -10.40
CA PRO A 369 6.77 -11.40 -9.19
C PRO A 369 6.60 -12.28 -7.94
N LEU A 370 6.39 -13.58 -8.13
CA LEU A 370 6.17 -14.58 -7.10
C LEU A 370 6.52 -15.92 -7.74
N GLN A 371 7.22 -16.78 -7.01
CA GLN A 371 7.50 -18.14 -7.47
C GLN A 371 6.77 -19.16 -6.62
N ILE A 372 6.17 -20.15 -7.27
CA ILE A 372 5.51 -21.27 -6.60
C ILE A 372 6.15 -22.54 -7.13
N PHE A 373 6.82 -23.28 -6.26
CA PHE A 373 7.44 -24.56 -6.58
C PHE A 373 6.66 -25.70 -5.93
N THR A 374 6.57 -26.82 -6.63
CA THR A 374 5.92 -28.04 -6.14
C THR A 374 6.94 -29.17 -6.09
N VAL A 375 7.15 -29.70 -4.88
CA VAL A 375 7.94 -30.91 -4.60
C VAL A 375 7.00 -32.10 -4.67
N THR A 376 7.12 -32.92 -5.72
CA THR A 376 6.35 -34.15 -5.85
C THR A 376 7.03 -35.28 -5.09
N ALA A 377 6.43 -35.71 -3.99
CA ALA A 377 6.95 -36.79 -3.16
C ALA A 377 6.62 -38.15 -3.81
N GLN A 378 7.66 -38.92 -4.12
CA GLN A 378 7.57 -40.25 -4.75
C GLN A 378 7.89 -41.39 -3.79
#